data_AF-A0A7S1K546-F1
#
_entry.id   AF-A0A7S1K546-F1
#
_cell.length_a   1.000
_cell.length_b   1.000
_cell.length_c   1.000
_cell.angle_alpha   90.00
_cell.angle_beta   90.00
_cell.angle_gamma   90.00
#
_symmetry.space_group_name_H-M   'P 1'
#
loop_
_entity.id
_entity.type
_entity.pdbx_description
1 polymer ?
#
loop_
_entity_poly.entity_id
_entity_poly.type
_entity_poly.pdbx_seq_one_letter_code
_entity_poly.pdbx_strand_id
1 'polypeptide(L)'
;MQVRGAAGIPQVSDKVKETGPTVLYNGAIAASAATFVGHYPWFFTYNYLQEHLPPVEPGDTLMKLMRNAFIGLCASSLADSLSNSLRVIKTTKQTSEDSPSYREVVSGIIEKDGVRGLFGRGLATRLLTNGVQGMLFAVAYRVF
;
A
#
# COMPACT_ATOMS: atom_id res chain seq x y z
N MET A 1 -7.85 -5.62 9.86
CA MET A 1 -8.05 -5.03 11.21
C MET A 1 -8.68 -3.65 11.04
N GLN A 2 -9.85 -3.41 11.62
CA GLN A 2 -10.34 -2.04 11.80
C GLN A 2 -9.52 -1.40 12.92
N VAL A 3 -9.11 -0.14 12.76
CA VAL A 3 -8.25 0.57 13.74
C VAL A 3 -8.90 0.68 15.13
N ARG A 4 -10.22 0.49 15.21
CA ARG A 4 -11.02 0.61 16.44
C ARG A 4 -11.78 -0.65 16.86
N GLY A 5 -11.48 -1.80 16.25
CA GLY A 5 -12.09 -3.08 16.62
C GLY A 5 -13.63 -3.05 16.61
N ALA A 6 -14.27 -3.62 17.63
CA ALA A 6 -15.73 -3.72 17.74
C ALA A 6 -16.47 -2.36 17.77
N ALA A 7 -15.79 -1.28 18.18
CA ALA A 7 -16.37 0.06 18.22
C ALA A 7 -16.43 0.74 16.83
N GLY A 8 -15.83 0.15 15.79
CA GLY A 8 -15.78 0.75 14.46
C GLY A 8 -17.11 0.80 13.73
N ILE A 9 -17.96 -0.23 13.86
CA ILE A 9 -19.26 -0.31 13.16
C ILE A 9 -20.25 0.75 13.69
N PRO A 10 -20.45 0.92 15.01
CA PRO A 10 -21.29 1.99 15.54
C PRO A 10 -20.83 3.38 15.08
N GLN A 11 -19.52 3.65 15.13
CA GLN A 11 -18.97 4.96 14.74
C GLN A 11 -19.18 5.31 13.27
N VAL A 12 -19.08 4.34 12.36
CA VAL A 12 -19.40 4.57 10.95
C VAL A 12 -20.89 4.83 10.76
N SER A 13 -21.75 4.08 11.47
CA SER A 13 -23.20 4.30 11.45
C SER A 13 -23.58 5.69 11.93
N ASP A 14 -23.00 6.14 13.05
CA ASP A 14 -23.28 7.44 13.64
C ASP A 14 -22.79 8.57 12.72
N LYS A 15 -21.61 8.43 12.12
CA LYS A 15 -21.12 9.36 11.08
C LYS A 15 -22.01 9.47 9.86
N VAL A 16 -22.55 8.34 9.38
CA VAL A 16 -23.48 8.35 8.24
C VAL A 16 -24.78 9.07 8.61
N LYS A 17 -25.26 8.91 9.85
CA LYS A 17 -26.46 9.62 10.32
C LYS A 17 -26.23 11.12 10.47
N GLU A 18 -25.06 11.55 10.96
CA GLU A 18 -24.75 12.97 11.16
C GLU A 18 -24.39 13.71 9.86
N THR A 19 -23.54 13.13 9.02
CA THR A 19 -22.96 13.82 7.85
C THR A 19 -23.58 13.38 6.51
N GLY A 20 -24.39 12.31 6.52
CA GLY A 20 -24.95 11.68 5.33
C GLY A 20 -24.03 10.63 4.69
N PRO A 21 -24.50 9.96 3.62
CA PRO A 21 -23.83 8.80 3.02
C PRO A 21 -22.50 9.14 2.31
N THR A 22 -22.27 10.40 1.99
CA THR A 22 -21.02 10.88 1.35
C THR A 22 -19.79 10.63 2.23
N VAL A 23 -19.96 10.50 3.56
CA VAL A 23 -18.89 10.18 4.50
C VAL A 23 -18.20 8.84 4.21
N LEU A 24 -18.89 7.90 3.56
CA LEU A 24 -18.33 6.61 3.15
C LEU A 24 -17.22 6.74 2.10
N TYR A 25 -17.18 7.86 1.37
CA TYR A 25 -16.17 8.16 0.37
C TYR A 25 -15.00 8.98 0.93
N ASN A 26 -14.94 9.19 2.26
CA ASN A 26 -13.82 9.91 2.87
C ASN A 26 -12.49 9.20 2.62
N GLY A 27 -11.55 9.93 2.02
CA GLY A 27 -10.25 9.39 1.62
C GLY A 27 -10.26 8.62 0.30
N ALA A 28 -11.37 8.58 -0.45
CA ALA A 28 -11.44 7.89 -1.74
C ALA A 28 -10.41 8.43 -2.75
N ILE A 29 -10.21 9.75 -2.82
CA ILE A 29 -9.21 10.35 -3.72
C ILE A 29 -7.79 9.90 -3.35
N ALA A 30 -7.43 9.96 -2.07
CA ALA A 30 -6.13 9.47 -1.61
C ALA A 30 -5.97 7.96 -1.84
N ALA A 31 -7.05 7.19 -1.73
CA ALA A 31 -7.04 5.76 -2.07
C ALA A 31 -6.78 5.52 -3.55
N SER A 32 -7.49 6.21 -4.44
CA SER A 32 -7.31 6.10 -5.89
C SER A 32 -5.91 6.54 -6.31
N ALA A 33 -5.42 7.66 -5.76
CA ALA A 33 -4.06 8.15 -6.01
C ALA A 33 -2.99 7.16 -5.54
N ALA A 34 -3.15 6.59 -4.33
CA ALA A 34 -2.22 5.58 -3.81
C ALA A 34 -2.19 4.32 -4.68
N THR A 35 -3.33 3.90 -5.23
CA THR A 35 -3.42 2.78 -6.17
C THR A 35 -2.70 3.12 -7.48
N PHE A 36 -2.96 4.29 -8.06
CA PHE A 36 -2.31 4.73 -9.30
C PHE A 36 -0.79 4.81 -9.16
N VAL A 37 -0.30 5.51 -8.12
CA VAL A 37 1.12 5.69 -7.82
C VAL A 37 1.79 4.39 -7.35
N GLY A 38 1.01 3.39 -6.92
CA GLY A 38 1.53 2.04 -6.67
C GLY A 38 1.69 1.25 -7.97
N HIS A 39 0.65 1.17 -8.79
CA HIS A 39 0.64 0.28 -9.96
C HIS A 39 1.60 0.72 -11.06
N TYR A 40 1.63 2.00 -11.42
CA TYR A 40 2.45 2.47 -12.53
C TYR A 40 3.94 2.19 -12.31
N PRO A 41 4.54 2.61 -11.17
CA PRO A 41 5.94 2.29 -10.88
C PRO A 41 6.20 0.80 -10.75
N TRP A 42 5.25 0.01 -10.24
CA TRP A 42 5.39 -1.44 -10.16
C TRP A 42 5.57 -2.05 -11.56
N PHE A 43 4.64 -1.77 -12.48
CA PHE A 43 4.71 -2.31 -13.85
C PHE A 43 5.92 -1.79 -14.60
N PHE A 44 6.23 -0.50 -14.47
CA PHE A 44 7.42 0.08 -15.08
C PHE A 44 8.69 -0.64 -14.62
N THR A 45 8.88 -0.78 -13.31
CA THR A 45 10.08 -1.43 -12.73
C THR A 45 10.14 -2.91 -13.10
N TYR A 46 8.99 -3.59 -13.06
CA TYR A 46 8.90 -5.00 -13.42
C TYR A 46 9.33 -5.20 -14.88
N ASN A 47 8.76 -4.43 -15.82
CA ASN A 47 9.08 -4.54 -17.24
C ASN A 47 10.53 -4.12 -17.54
N TYR A 48 11.00 -3.04 -16.93
CA TYR A 48 12.37 -2.56 -17.08
C TYR A 48 13.38 -3.64 -16.66
N LEU A 49 13.20 -4.22 -15.47
CA LEU A 49 14.09 -5.29 -14.98
C LEU A 49 13.94 -6.59 -15.76
N GLN A 50 12.74 -6.90 -16.26
CA GLN A 50 12.51 -8.05 -17.14
C GLN A 50 13.34 -7.95 -18.44
N GLU A 51 13.47 -6.76 -19.01
CA GLU A 51 14.22 -6.52 -20.25
C GLU A 51 15.73 -6.47 -20.04
N HIS A 52 16.18 -5.91 -18.91
CA HIS A 52 17.61 -5.66 -18.66
C HIS A 52 18.34 -6.80 -17.92
N LEU A 53 17.62 -7.66 -17.20
CA LEU A 53 18.26 -8.81 -16.53
C LEU A 53 18.44 -9.97 -17.50
N PRO A 54 19.57 -10.71 -17.43
CA PRO A 54 19.85 -11.80 -18.34
C PRO A 54 18.72 -12.84 -18.32
N PRO A 55 18.32 -13.36 -19.51
CA PRO A 55 17.32 -14.40 -19.59
C PRO A 55 17.89 -15.71 -19.01
N VAL A 56 17.02 -16.47 -18.36
CA VAL A 56 17.37 -17.77 -17.78
C VAL A 56 17.19 -18.87 -18.84
N GLU A 57 18.11 -19.83 -18.86
CA GLU A 57 18.09 -20.92 -19.84
C GLU A 57 16.76 -21.69 -19.88
N PRO A 58 16.33 -22.18 -21.06
CA PRO A 58 15.15 -23.02 -21.20
C PRO A 58 15.35 -24.38 -20.52
N GLY A 59 14.97 -24.48 -19.24
CA GLY A 59 15.02 -25.73 -18.47
C GLY A 59 15.17 -25.49 -16.97
N ASP A 60 15.77 -24.36 -16.59
CA ASP A 60 15.95 -24.01 -15.19
C ASP A 60 14.73 -23.25 -14.64
N THR A 61 13.72 -24.03 -14.29
CA THR A 61 12.47 -23.52 -13.71
C THR A 61 12.72 -22.79 -12.39
N LEU A 62 13.65 -23.29 -11.56
CA LEU A 62 13.97 -22.67 -10.27
C LEU A 62 14.58 -21.29 -10.45
N MET A 63 15.57 -21.16 -11.34
CA MET A 63 16.22 -19.87 -11.61
C MET A 63 15.26 -18.86 -12.25
N LYS A 64 14.34 -19.30 -13.12
CA LYS A 64 13.26 -18.45 -13.65
C LYS A 64 12.37 -17.89 -12.55
N LEU A 65 12.00 -18.74 -11.59
CA LEU A 65 11.16 -18.35 -10.45
C LEU A 65 11.91 -17.38 -9.52
N MET A 66 13.18 -17.65 -9.21
CA MET A 66 14.01 -16.77 -8.39
C MET A 66 14.22 -15.40 -9.04
N ARG A 67 14.47 -15.35 -10.35
CA ARG A 67 14.56 -14.10 -11.11
C ARG A 67 13.27 -13.31 -11.05
N ASN A 68 12.13 -13.94 -11.31
CA ASN A 68 10.82 -13.28 -11.26
C ASN A 68 10.46 -12.80 -9.84
N ALA A 69 10.82 -13.58 -8.81
CA ALA A 69 10.63 -13.19 -7.42
C ALA A 69 11.48 -11.98 -7.05
N PHE A 70 12.75 -11.96 -7.46
CA PHE A 70 13.65 -10.82 -7.25
C PHE A 70 13.12 -9.55 -7.94
N ILE A 71 12.73 -9.65 -9.21
CA ILE A 71 12.14 -8.53 -9.96
C ILE A 71 10.85 -8.03 -9.27
N GLY A 72 9.99 -8.95 -8.86
CA GLY A 72 8.75 -8.65 -8.14
C GLY A 72 8.99 -7.95 -6.80
N LEU A 73 10.05 -8.32 -6.07
CA LEU A 73 10.46 -7.66 -4.82
C LEU A 73 10.97 -6.24 -5.08
N CYS A 74 11.81 -6.03 -6.10
CA CYS A 74 12.29 -4.70 -6.48
C CYS A 74 11.13 -3.78 -6.90
N ALA A 75 10.25 -4.28 -7.77
CA ALA A 75 9.07 -3.55 -8.24
C ALA A 75 8.14 -3.18 -7.08
N SER A 76 7.86 -4.12 -6.18
CA SER A 76 7.05 -3.89 -4.97
C SER A 76 7.70 -2.86 -4.05
N SER A 77 9.02 -2.95 -3.84
CA SER A 77 9.74 -2.05 -2.94
C SER A 77 9.71 -0.59 -3.42
N LEU A 78 9.89 -0.38 -4.73
CA LEU A 78 9.83 0.95 -5.32
C LEU A 78 8.41 1.51 -5.28
N ALA A 79 7.41 0.71 -5.68
CA ALA A 79 6.00 1.10 -5.66
C ALA A 79 5.50 1.43 -4.25
N ASP A 80 5.90 0.66 -3.24
CA ASP A 80 5.56 0.93 -1.84
C ASP A 80 6.20 2.22 -1.36
N SER A 81 7.46 2.46 -1.71
CA SER A 81 8.18 3.68 -1.32
C SER A 81 7.50 4.93 -1.89
N LEU A 82 7.09 4.88 -3.15
CA LEU A 82 6.41 5.99 -3.83
C LEU A 82 4.96 6.19 -3.37
N SER A 83 4.24 5.12 -3.08
CA SER A 83 2.83 5.20 -2.65
C SER A 83 2.66 5.35 -1.14
N ASN A 84 3.72 5.22 -0.32
CA ASN A 84 3.59 5.16 1.14
C ASN A 84 2.94 6.41 1.73
N SER A 85 3.39 7.59 1.32
CA SER A 85 2.86 8.85 1.84
C SER A 85 1.36 9.01 1.60
N LEU A 86 0.89 8.64 0.41
CA LEU A 86 -0.54 8.64 0.07
C LEU A 86 -1.32 7.62 0.90
N ARG A 87 -0.73 6.45 1.19
CA ARG A 87 -1.34 5.44 2.07
C ARG A 87 -1.44 5.95 3.51
N VAL A 88 -0.41 6.63 4.02
CA VAL A 88 -0.42 7.24 5.37
C VAL A 88 -1.47 8.34 5.46
N ILE A 89 -1.59 9.21 4.45
CA ILE A 89 -2.62 10.25 4.38
C ILE A 89 -4.02 9.59 4.34
N LYS A 90 -4.21 8.60 3.46
CA LYS A 90 -5.47 7.85 3.34
C LYS A 90 -5.90 7.28 4.68
N THR A 91 -5.02 6.51 5.34
CA THR A 91 -5.39 5.83 6.60
C THR A 91 -5.66 6.84 7.69
N THR A 92 -4.84 7.89 7.81
CA THR A 92 -5.06 8.94 8.82
C THR A 92 -6.44 9.58 8.62
N LYS A 93 -6.77 10.03 7.40
CA LYS A 93 -8.08 10.62 7.08
C LYS A 93 -9.25 9.67 7.33
N GLN A 94 -9.11 8.39 6.95
CA GLN A 94 -10.17 7.38 7.13
C GLN A 94 -10.42 7.01 8.60
N THR A 95 -9.40 7.17 9.46
CA THR A 95 -9.48 6.82 10.89
C THR A 95 -9.79 7.98 11.81
N SER A 96 -9.68 9.22 11.33
CA SER A 96 -10.01 10.42 12.08
C SER A 96 -11.50 10.52 12.38
N GLU A 97 -11.86 10.98 13.57
CA GLU A 97 -13.25 11.23 13.97
C GLU A 97 -13.82 12.42 13.21
N ASP A 98 -13.11 13.54 13.14
CA ASP A 98 -13.64 14.81 12.64
C ASP A 98 -13.59 14.98 11.11
N SER A 99 -13.34 13.90 10.36
CA SER A 99 -13.23 13.91 8.89
C SER A 99 -12.40 15.08 8.31
N PRO A 100 -11.17 15.31 8.81
CA PRO A 100 -10.36 16.48 8.48
C PRO A 100 -10.05 16.56 6.97
N SER A 101 -9.84 17.78 6.48
CA SER A 101 -9.35 18.04 5.13
C SER A 101 -7.96 17.42 4.90
N TYR A 102 -7.56 17.24 3.63
CA TYR A 102 -6.23 16.69 3.32
C TYR A 102 -5.09 17.56 3.86
N ARG A 103 -5.27 18.88 3.88
CA ARG A 103 -4.27 19.82 4.39
C ARG A 103 -4.09 19.67 5.90
N GLU A 104 -5.18 19.52 6.63
CA GLU A 104 -5.15 19.29 8.09
C GLU A 104 -4.53 17.93 8.42
N VAL A 105 -4.83 16.89 7.64
CA VAL A 105 -4.20 15.57 7.79
C VAL A 105 -2.69 15.65 7.60
N VAL A 106 -2.23 16.27 6.51
CA VAL A 106 -0.80 16.40 6.21
C VAL A 106 -0.09 17.24 7.28
N SER A 107 -0.67 18.39 7.63
CA SER A 107 -0.09 19.28 8.67
C SER A 107 -0.02 18.57 10.01
N GLY A 108 -1.11 17.90 10.43
CA GLY A 108 -1.15 17.14 11.68
C GLY A 108 -0.19 15.95 11.73
N ILE A 109 0.09 15.29 10.59
CA ILE A 109 1.12 14.24 10.52
C ILE A 109 2.52 14.85 10.68
N ILE A 110 2.80 15.96 9.98
CA ILE A 110 4.12 16.61 10.01
C ILE A 110 4.39 17.18 11.39
N GLU A 111 3.41 17.78 12.05
CA GLU A 111 3.54 18.32 13.40
C GLU A 111 3.83 17.23 14.43
N LYS A 112 3.16 16.07 14.33
CA LYS A 112 3.31 14.97 15.30
C LYS A 112 4.54 14.10 15.07
N ASP A 113 4.80 13.75 13.81
CA ASP A 113 5.74 12.69 13.45
C ASP A 113 6.79 13.14 12.41
N GLY A 114 6.75 14.42 12.02
CA GLY A 114 7.64 14.99 11.02
C GLY A 114 7.41 14.45 9.62
N VAL A 115 8.27 14.90 8.70
CA VAL A 115 8.32 14.40 7.32
C VAL A 115 8.65 12.90 7.29
N ARG A 116 9.43 12.42 8.25
CA ARG A 116 9.74 10.99 8.40
C ARG A 116 8.48 10.17 8.69
N GLY A 117 7.53 10.69 9.47
CA GLY A 117 6.23 10.06 9.70
C GLY A 117 5.39 9.99 8.44
N LEU A 118 5.43 11.01 7.59
CA LEU A 118 4.68 11.02 6.34
C LEU A 118 5.19 9.98 5.34
N PHE A 119 6.52 9.84 5.18
CA PHE A 119 7.11 8.97 4.16
C PHE A 119 7.56 7.60 4.68
N GLY A 120 7.81 7.45 5.97
CA GLY A 120 8.41 6.23 6.55
C GLY A 120 7.45 5.39 7.39
N ARG A 121 6.30 5.93 7.82
CA ARG A 121 5.39 5.21 8.72
C ARG A 121 4.89 3.92 8.06
N GLY A 122 5.12 2.79 8.72
CA GLY A 122 4.69 1.47 8.28
C GLY A 122 5.37 0.93 7.02
N LEU A 123 6.36 1.65 6.45
CA LEU A 123 7.02 1.24 5.21
C LEU A 123 7.79 -0.07 5.38
N ALA A 124 8.62 -0.18 6.42
CA ALA A 124 9.39 -1.38 6.71
C ALA A 124 8.48 -2.62 6.87
N THR A 125 7.40 -2.49 7.65
CA THR A 125 6.42 -3.56 7.80
C THR A 125 5.79 -3.92 6.46
N ARG A 126 5.42 -2.94 5.62
CA ARG A 126 4.81 -3.22 4.31
C ARG A 126 5.77 -3.96 3.37
N LEU A 127 7.03 -3.54 3.31
CA LEU A 127 8.07 -4.21 2.51
C LEU A 127 8.23 -5.68 2.94
N LEU A 128 8.34 -5.92 4.25
CA LEU A 128 8.43 -7.27 4.79
C LEU A 128 7.18 -8.10 4.50
N THR A 129 6.00 -7.52 4.71
CA THR A 129 4.72 -8.23 4.51
C THR A 129 4.52 -8.58 3.04
N ASN A 130 4.87 -7.68 2.10
CA ASN A 130 4.80 -7.95 0.67
C ASN A 130 5.78 -9.06 0.25
N GLY A 131 6.99 -9.09 0.84
CA GLY A 131 7.92 -10.20 0.62
C GLY A 131 7.37 -11.55 1.10
N VAL A 132 6.82 -11.58 2.31
CA VAL A 132 6.19 -12.79 2.88
C VAL A 132 4.96 -13.20 2.08
N GLN A 133 4.10 -12.26 1.69
CA GLN A 133 2.93 -12.50 0.87
C GLN A 133 3.32 -13.11 -0.48
N GLY A 134 4.39 -12.60 -1.12
CA GLY A 134 4.91 -13.15 -2.38
C GLY A 134 5.38 -14.61 -2.22
N MET A 135 6.09 -14.93 -1.14
CA MET A 135 6.53 -16.30 -0.84
C MET A 135 5.34 -17.25 -0.60
N LEU A 136 4.38 -16.83 0.22
CA LEU A 136 3.18 -17.62 0.52
C LEU A 136 2.33 -17.86 -0.73
N PHE A 137 2.16 -16.84 -1.57
CA PHE A 137 1.46 -16.97 -2.85
C PHE A 137 2.16 -17.99 -3.76
N ALA A 138 3.49 -17.94 -3.87
CA ALA A 138 4.24 -18.87 -4.70
C ALA A 138 4.13 -20.33 -4.25
N VAL A 139 4.02 -20.57 -2.94
CA VAL A 139 3.79 -21.92 -2.38
C VAL A 139 2.34 -22.35 -2.59
N ALA A 140 1.38 -21.52 -2.20
CA ALA A 140 -0.04 -21.83 -2.31
C ALA A 140 -0.46 -22.10 -3.76
N TYR A 141 0.01 -21.28 -4.71
CA TYR A 141 -0.29 -21.43 -6.14
C TYR A 141 0.26 -22.72 -6.77
N ARG A 142 1.21 -23.40 -6.12
CA ARG A 142 1.69 -24.72 -6.59
C ARG A 142 0.93 -25.89 -5.98
N VAL A 143 0.25 -25.67 -4.85
CA VAL A 143 -0.50 -26.71 -4.14
C VAL A 143 -1.94 -26.82 -4.64
N PHE A 144 -2.48 -25.75 -5.22
CA PHE A 144 -3.81 -25.67 -5.83
C PHE A 144 -3.72 -25.43 -7.34
#